data_AF-A0A2V6HFN3-F1
#
_entry.id   AF-A0A2V6HFN3-F1
#
_cell.length_a   1.000
_cell.length_b   1.000
_cell.length_c   1.000
_cell.angle_alpha   90.00
_cell.angle_beta   90.00
_cell.angle_gamma   90.00
#
_symmetry.space_group_name_H-M   'P 1'
#
loop_
_entity.id
_entity.type
_entity.pdbx_description
1 polymer ?
#
loop_
_entity_poly.entity_id
_entity_poly.type
_entity_poly.pdbx_seq_one_letter_code
_entity_poly.pdbx_strand_id
1 'polypeptide(L)'
;LFLTQFRDIHPMLRLLLCGAIAAAPCLLILLQPDLGEVIIWIPVLLALLFVSGLPSRYLICIILIGLAFIPIAINFGLKPYQQQRITAFTHPDIDKQGSAWAINQSLIAIGSGGWSGKGFKAPNTQIELGFLPATAVHNDYIFSAIGEQWGFVGGAFLIGGFALLLITCLFVAFFAGDQLGMLLVIGITALVFTHIFQNMGMTIAMLPITGVPLPLISYSGSFVLMIMFGLGLVNSVWIHRHVPA
;
A
#
# COMPACT_ATOMS: atom_id res chain seq x y z
N LEU A 1 -15.41 -16.23 -0.14
CA LEU A 1 -16.59 -16.97 0.37
C LEU A 1 -17.89 -16.17 0.18
N PHE A 2 -18.07 -14.99 0.79
CA PHE A 2 -19.29 -14.20 0.58
C PHE A 2 -19.48 -13.73 -0.88
N LEU A 3 -18.44 -13.12 -1.48
CA LEU A 3 -18.48 -12.62 -2.87
C LEU A 3 -18.72 -13.71 -3.93
N THR A 4 -18.39 -14.96 -3.61
CA THR A 4 -18.57 -16.10 -4.51
C THR A 4 -19.94 -16.74 -4.35
N GLN A 5 -20.42 -16.87 -3.11
CA GLN A 5 -21.67 -17.57 -2.79
C GLN A 5 -22.92 -16.72 -3.06
N PHE A 6 -22.81 -15.39 -2.95
CA PHE A 6 -23.95 -14.47 -3.05
C PHE A 6 -23.87 -13.57 -4.28
N ARG A 7 -23.53 -14.17 -5.43
CA ARG A 7 -23.38 -13.44 -6.70
C ARG A 7 -24.70 -12.86 -7.20
N ASP A 8 -25.81 -13.57 -6.98
CA ASP A 8 -27.15 -13.22 -7.49
C ASP A 8 -27.90 -12.17 -6.66
N ILE A 9 -27.31 -11.71 -5.55
CA ILE A 9 -27.88 -10.65 -4.74
C ILE A 9 -27.83 -9.31 -5.50
N HIS A 10 -28.87 -8.48 -5.32
CA HIS A 10 -28.91 -7.13 -5.88
C HIS A 10 -27.61 -6.35 -5.56
N PRO A 11 -26.98 -5.69 -6.55
CA PRO A 11 -25.61 -5.15 -6.43
C PRO A 11 -25.43 -4.16 -5.28
N MET A 12 -26.48 -3.41 -4.94
CA MET A 12 -26.47 -2.46 -3.82
C MET A 12 -26.41 -3.16 -2.45
N LEU A 13 -27.14 -4.26 -2.27
CA LEU A 13 -27.08 -5.04 -1.03
C LEU A 13 -25.74 -5.76 -0.89
N ARG A 14 -25.21 -6.28 -2.01
CA ARG A 14 -23.87 -6.88 -2.03
C ARG A 14 -22.79 -5.87 -1.62
N LEU A 15 -22.89 -4.63 -2.13
CA LEU A 15 -21.98 -3.55 -1.74
C LEU A 15 -22.06 -3.26 -0.24
N LEU A 16 -23.28 -3.06 0.29
CA LEU A 16 -23.49 -2.76 1.71
C LEU A 16 -22.96 -3.88 2.62
N LEU A 17 -23.21 -5.14 2.28
CA LEU A 17 -22.74 -6.28 3.06
C LEU A 17 -21.21 -6.43 3.02
N CYS A 18 -20.59 -6.26 1.85
CA CYS A 18 -19.12 -6.26 1.75
C CYS A 18 -18.50 -5.10 2.53
N GLY A 19 -19.12 -3.92 2.43
CA GLY A 19 -18.74 -2.75 3.21
C GLY A 19 -18.84 -3.00 4.72
N ALA A 20 -19.93 -3.61 5.19
CA ALA A 20 -20.10 -3.94 6.61
C ALA A 20 -19.07 -4.97 7.11
N ILE A 21 -18.78 -6.00 6.31
CA ILE A 21 -17.77 -7.01 6.65
C ILE A 21 -16.37 -6.37 6.73
N ALA A 22 -16.03 -5.48 5.78
CA ALA A 22 -14.75 -4.77 5.78
C ALA A 22 -14.68 -3.67 6.86
N ALA A 23 -15.82 -3.07 7.22
CA ALA A 23 -15.89 -2.04 8.25
C ALA A 23 -15.53 -2.58 9.63
N ALA A 24 -15.87 -3.83 9.95
CA ALA A 24 -15.54 -4.42 11.25
C ALA A 24 -14.03 -4.40 11.58
N PRO A 25 -13.12 -4.95 10.74
CA PRO A 25 -11.69 -4.84 10.98
C PRO A 25 -11.18 -3.40 10.84
N CYS A 26 -11.71 -2.60 9.90
CA CYS A 26 -11.29 -1.19 9.78
C CYS A 26 -11.59 -0.39 11.05
N LEU A 27 -12.75 -0.59 11.69
CA LEU A 27 -13.11 0.06 12.94
C LEU A 27 -12.18 -0.35 14.07
N LEU A 28 -11.79 -1.63 14.15
CA LEU A 28 -10.80 -2.10 15.14
C LEU A 28 -9.43 -1.45 14.92
N ILE A 29 -8.99 -1.26 13.68
CA ILE A 29 -7.73 -0.58 13.35
C ILE A 29 -7.81 0.92 13.69
N LEU A 30 -8.96 1.56 13.43
CA LEU A 30 -9.18 2.97 13.81
C LEU A 30 -9.14 3.20 15.32
N LEU A 31 -9.53 2.20 16.13
CA LEU A 31 -9.35 2.24 17.58
C LEU A 31 -7.88 2.19 18.00
N GLN A 32 -6.98 1.65 17.16
CA GLN A 32 -5.51 1.63 17.33
C GLN A 32 -4.82 2.85 16.71
N PRO A 33 -5.54 3.98 16.62
CA PRO A 33 -5.31 5.12 15.72
C PRO A 33 -4.43 4.93 14.47
N ASP A 34 -4.51 3.81 13.75
CA ASP A 34 -3.70 3.58 12.55
C ASP A 34 -4.49 3.85 11.26
N LEU A 35 -4.47 5.12 10.81
CA LEU A 35 -5.12 5.50 9.56
C LEU A 35 -4.40 4.98 8.32
N GLY A 36 -3.08 4.75 8.41
CA GLY A 36 -2.29 4.34 7.26
C GLY A 36 -2.77 2.99 6.74
N GLU A 37 -2.93 2.05 7.66
CA GLU A 37 -3.43 0.71 7.35
C GLU A 37 -4.90 0.73 6.87
N VAL A 38 -5.78 1.55 7.46
CA VAL A 38 -7.19 1.63 7.01
C VAL A 38 -7.31 2.11 5.56
N ILE A 39 -6.46 3.06 5.13
CA ILE A 39 -6.46 3.57 3.76
C ILE A 39 -6.10 2.46 2.76
N ILE A 40 -5.27 1.49 3.15
CA ILE A 40 -4.86 0.36 2.29
C ILE A 40 -6.04 -0.56 1.98
N TRP A 41 -6.99 -0.72 2.90
CA TRP A 41 -8.17 -1.57 2.68
C TRP A 41 -9.09 -1.05 1.57
N ILE A 42 -9.09 0.26 1.29
CA ILE A 42 -9.96 0.87 0.27
C ILE A 42 -9.66 0.35 -1.14
N PRO A 43 -8.44 0.50 -1.70
CA PRO A 43 -8.12 -0.03 -3.03
C PRO A 43 -8.21 -1.55 -3.09
N VAL A 44 -7.90 -2.27 -2.00
CA VAL A 44 -8.07 -3.73 -1.93
C VAL A 44 -9.54 -4.12 -2.08
N LEU A 45 -10.44 -3.47 -1.34
CA LEU A 45 -11.88 -3.71 -1.44
C LEU A 45 -12.41 -3.34 -2.83
N LEU A 46 -11.98 -2.21 -3.40
CA LEU A 46 -12.37 -1.81 -4.74
C LEU A 46 -11.93 -2.82 -5.81
N ALA A 47 -10.71 -3.35 -5.71
CA ALA A 47 -10.20 -4.39 -6.61
C ALA A 47 -11.03 -5.67 -6.52
N LEU A 48 -11.36 -6.13 -5.30
CA LEU A 48 -12.21 -7.30 -5.08
C LEU A 48 -13.63 -7.10 -5.60
N LEU A 49 -14.23 -5.93 -5.37
CA LEU A 49 -15.57 -5.59 -5.85
C LEU A 49 -15.62 -5.50 -7.39
N PHE A 50 -14.58 -4.94 -8.00
CA PHE A 50 -14.43 -4.87 -9.45
C PHE A 50 -14.34 -6.28 -10.07
N VAL A 51 -13.43 -7.12 -9.58
CA VAL A 51 -13.23 -8.48 -10.13
C VAL A 51 -14.41 -9.40 -9.84
N SER A 52 -15.12 -9.19 -8.73
CA SER A 52 -16.35 -9.95 -8.45
C SER A 52 -17.53 -9.56 -9.37
N GLY A 53 -17.34 -8.65 -10.33
CA GLY A 53 -18.32 -8.30 -11.35
C GLY A 53 -19.36 -7.27 -10.91
N LEU A 54 -19.04 -6.42 -9.93
CA LEU A 54 -19.93 -5.34 -9.52
C LEU A 54 -19.93 -4.24 -10.62
N PRO A 55 -21.10 -3.70 -11.03
CA PRO A 55 -21.14 -2.72 -12.12
C PRO A 55 -20.29 -1.48 -11.80
N SER A 56 -19.41 -1.08 -12.72
CA SER A 56 -18.43 0.00 -12.54
C SER A 56 -19.06 1.32 -12.10
N ARG A 57 -20.31 1.61 -12.49
CA ARG A 57 -21.09 2.77 -12.03
C ARG A 57 -21.12 2.91 -10.51
N TYR A 58 -21.28 1.81 -9.76
CA TYR A 58 -21.30 1.87 -8.30
C TYR A 58 -19.91 2.14 -7.72
N LEU A 59 -18.86 1.58 -8.33
CA LEU A 59 -17.47 1.84 -7.93
C LEU A 59 -17.12 3.31 -8.12
N ILE A 60 -17.50 3.89 -9.27
CA ILE A 60 -17.33 5.32 -9.54
C ILE A 60 -18.09 6.15 -8.50
N CYS A 61 -19.34 5.80 -8.18
CA CYS A 61 -20.10 6.49 -7.14
C CYS A 61 -19.39 6.44 -5.77
N ILE A 62 -18.84 5.29 -5.37
CA ILE A 62 -18.10 5.16 -4.10
C ILE A 62 -16.86 6.05 -4.08
N ILE A 63 -16.10 6.09 -5.18
CA ILE A 63 -14.92 6.95 -5.30
C ILE A 63 -15.34 8.42 -5.21
N LEU A 64 -16.37 8.84 -5.95
CA LEU A 64 -16.86 10.23 -5.94
C LEU A 64 -17.38 10.64 -4.56
N ILE A 65 -18.15 9.76 -3.90
CA ILE A 65 -18.60 9.98 -2.52
C ILE A 65 -17.39 10.10 -1.60
N GLY A 66 -16.44 9.16 -1.66
CA GLY A 66 -15.21 9.19 -0.87
C GLY A 66 -14.46 10.51 -1.02
N LEU A 67 -14.24 10.96 -2.26
CA LEU A 67 -13.59 12.24 -2.56
C LEU A 67 -14.36 13.44 -1.98
N ALA A 68 -15.70 13.45 -2.08
CA ALA A 68 -16.53 14.51 -1.51
C ALA A 68 -16.45 14.58 0.03
N PHE A 69 -16.20 13.45 0.69
CA PHE A 69 -16.04 13.37 2.14
C PHE A 69 -14.63 13.71 2.64
N ILE A 70 -13.61 13.80 1.77
CA ILE A 70 -12.23 14.12 2.18
C ILE A 70 -12.13 15.42 2.98
N PRO A 71 -12.71 16.56 2.56
CA PRO A 71 -12.60 17.81 3.33
C PRO A 71 -13.24 17.71 4.71
N ILE A 72 -14.35 16.98 4.82
CA ILE A 72 -15.04 16.76 6.10
C ILE A 72 -14.17 15.89 7.01
N ALA A 73 -13.62 14.80 6.47
CA ALA A 73 -12.73 13.91 7.20
C ALA A 73 -11.49 14.66 7.73
N ILE A 74 -10.87 15.53 6.90
CA ILE A 74 -9.70 16.31 7.31
C ILE A 74 -10.03 17.27 8.46
N ASN A 75 -11.14 18.00 8.37
CA ASN A 75 -11.48 19.04 9.35
C ASN A 75 -12.04 18.48 10.66
N PHE A 76 -12.76 17.35 10.64
CA PHE A 76 -13.51 16.86 11.81
C PHE A 76 -13.11 15.45 12.27
N GLY A 77 -12.48 14.64 11.41
CA GLY A 77 -12.21 13.22 11.68
C GLY A 77 -10.77 12.89 12.02
N LEU A 78 -9.82 13.79 11.78
CA LEU A 78 -8.39 13.54 11.96
C LEU A 78 -7.86 14.07 13.29
N LYS A 79 -6.95 13.31 13.90
CA LYS A 79 -6.15 13.78 15.04
C LYS A 79 -5.17 14.87 14.59
N PRO A 80 -4.71 15.76 15.48
CA PRO A 80 -3.81 16.86 15.13
C PRO A 80 -2.55 16.43 14.37
N TYR A 81 -1.95 15.29 14.76
CA TYR A 81 -0.75 14.76 14.07
C TYR A 81 -1.04 14.28 12.64
N GLN A 82 -2.25 13.78 12.38
CA GLN A 82 -2.67 13.28 11.06
C GLN A 82 -2.96 14.47 10.14
N GLN A 83 -3.59 15.52 10.68
CA GLN A 83 -3.75 16.79 9.98
C GLN A 83 -2.40 17.39 9.62
N GLN A 84 -1.43 17.40 10.56
CA GLN A 84 -0.09 17.92 10.29
C GLN A 84 0.60 17.20 9.12
N ARG A 85 0.46 15.87 8.99
CA ARG A 85 1.02 15.11 7.85
C ARG A 85 0.39 15.50 6.51
N ILE A 86 -0.91 15.79 6.47
CA ILE A 86 -1.60 16.25 5.26
C ILE A 86 -1.23 17.70 4.94
N THR A 87 -1.15 18.57 5.95
CA THR A 87 -0.72 19.97 5.77
C THR A 87 0.73 20.02 5.31
N ALA A 88 1.61 19.18 5.86
CA ALA A 88 3.00 19.06 5.44
C ALA A 88 3.14 18.60 3.97
N PHE A 89 2.23 17.74 3.51
CA PHE A 89 2.19 17.29 2.12
C PHE A 89 1.65 18.36 1.16
N THR A 90 0.58 19.07 1.55
CA THR A 90 -0.07 20.08 0.68
C THR A 90 0.61 21.46 0.70
N HIS A 91 1.19 21.84 1.84
CA HIS A 91 1.86 23.11 2.07
C HIS A 91 3.22 22.88 2.76
N PRO A 92 4.21 22.32 2.03
CA PRO A 92 5.51 21.97 2.58
C PRO A 92 6.30 23.17 3.14
N ASP A 93 5.98 24.40 2.71
CA ASP A 93 6.63 25.63 3.16
C ASP A 93 6.36 25.99 4.64
N ILE A 94 5.26 25.46 5.19
CA ILE A 94 4.76 25.80 6.53
C ILE A 94 5.41 24.92 7.61
N ASP A 95 5.76 23.67 7.30
CA ASP A 95 6.27 22.68 8.27
C ASP A 95 7.76 22.35 8.08
N LYS A 96 8.63 23.36 8.23
CA LYS A 96 10.06 23.24 7.92
C LYS A 96 10.86 22.30 8.84
N GLN A 97 10.31 21.84 9.96
CA GLN A 97 11.02 20.98 10.94
C GLN A 97 10.27 19.70 11.30
N GLY A 98 9.02 19.52 10.84
CA GLY A 98 8.21 18.34 11.13
C GLY A 98 8.19 17.32 9.99
N SER A 99 6.98 16.98 9.54
CA SER A 99 6.79 15.91 8.54
C SER A 99 7.30 16.32 7.15
N ALA A 100 7.15 17.59 6.76
CA ALA A 100 7.62 18.04 5.45
C ALA A 100 9.15 18.03 5.36
N TRP A 101 9.85 18.24 6.48
CA TRP A 101 11.29 18.11 6.55
C TRP A 101 11.75 16.69 6.24
N ALA A 102 11.14 15.67 6.86
CA ALA A 102 11.49 14.27 6.59
C ALA A 102 11.24 13.86 5.13
N ILE A 103 10.14 14.34 4.51
CA ILE A 103 9.87 14.13 3.08
C ILE A 103 10.96 14.77 2.22
N ASN A 104 11.34 16.01 2.51
CA ASN A 104 12.38 16.70 1.76
C ASN A 104 13.74 15.99 1.88
N GLN A 105 14.08 15.46 3.06
CA GLN A 105 15.29 14.65 3.24
C GLN A 105 15.24 13.34 2.47
N SER A 106 14.07 12.69 2.41
CA SER A 106 13.83 11.52 1.55
C SER A 106 14.06 11.83 0.08
N LEU A 107 13.55 12.96 -0.43
CA LEU A 107 13.76 13.40 -1.81
C LEU A 107 15.23 13.71 -2.11
N ILE A 108 15.92 14.39 -1.19
CA ILE A 108 17.36 14.69 -1.34
C ILE A 108 18.17 13.40 -1.33
N ALA A 109 17.86 12.46 -0.43
CA ALA A 109 18.51 11.14 -0.36
C ALA A 109 18.41 10.42 -1.72
N ILE A 110 17.19 10.26 -2.25
CA ILE A 110 16.94 9.61 -3.54
C ILE A 110 17.63 10.37 -4.68
N GLY A 111 17.47 11.70 -4.74
CA GLY A 111 18.04 12.53 -5.81
C GLY A 111 19.56 12.54 -5.82
N SER A 112 20.19 12.48 -4.65
CA SER A 112 21.64 12.48 -4.50
C SER A 112 22.31 11.14 -4.81
N GLY A 113 21.53 10.06 -4.93
CA GLY A 113 22.04 8.73 -5.30
C GLY A 113 22.56 8.64 -6.74
N GLY A 114 22.12 9.53 -7.64
CA GLY A 114 22.56 9.52 -9.04
C GLY A 114 22.27 8.18 -9.75
N TRP A 115 23.08 7.81 -10.74
CA TRP A 115 22.87 6.58 -11.52
C TRP A 115 23.19 5.30 -10.73
N SER A 116 24.35 5.26 -10.08
CA SER A 116 24.91 4.05 -9.44
C SER A 116 24.82 4.01 -7.92
N GLY A 117 24.34 5.08 -7.28
CA GLY A 117 24.29 5.20 -5.83
C GLY A 117 25.58 5.73 -5.23
N LYS A 118 25.53 6.08 -3.94
CA LYS A 118 26.69 6.54 -3.16
C LYS A 118 27.48 5.39 -2.53
N GLY A 119 26.96 4.16 -2.58
CA GLY A 119 27.52 2.99 -1.92
C GLY A 119 26.86 2.67 -0.59
N PHE A 120 26.90 1.38 -0.22
CA PHE A 120 26.30 0.88 1.01
C PHE A 120 26.98 1.48 2.24
N LYS A 121 26.19 2.14 3.11
CA LYS A 121 26.66 2.82 4.33
C LYS A 121 27.82 3.80 4.08
N ALA A 122 27.80 4.49 2.94
CA ALA A 122 28.80 5.49 2.63
C ALA A 122 28.73 6.66 3.65
N PRO A 123 29.87 7.20 4.09
CA PRO A 123 29.90 8.36 4.99
C PRO A 123 29.33 9.60 4.29
N ASN A 124 28.79 10.55 5.07
CA ASN A 124 28.19 11.79 4.57
C ASN A 124 26.93 11.62 3.71
N THR A 125 26.17 10.54 3.94
CA THR A 125 24.86 10.31 3.31
C THR A 125 23.74 10.83 4.21
N GLN A 126 22.57 11.13 3.64
CA GLN A 126 21.44 11.68 4.40
C GLN A 126 21.03 10.72 5.52
N ILE A 127 21.09 9.42 5.24
CA ILE A 127 20.75 8.37 6.19
C ILE A 127 21.79 8.22 7.30
N GLU A 128 23.08 8.14 6.96
CA GLU A 128 24.13 7.97 7.98
C GLU A 128 24.33 9.22 8.83
N LEU A 129 23.98 10.41 8.31
CA LEU A 129 23.98 11.66 9.07
C LEU A 129 22.74 11.82 9.97
N GLY A 130 21.80 10.87 9.93
CA GLY A 130 20.63 10.85 10.82
C GLY A 130 19.53 11.84 10.44
N PHE A 131 19.50 12.31 9.18
CA PHE A 131 18.44 13.21 8.71
C PHE A 131 17.09 12.52 8.54
N LEU A 132 17.05 11.19 8.55
CA LEU A 132 15.83 10.40 8.62
C LEU A 132 15.87 9.58 9.92
N PRO A 133 14.76 9.47 10.67
CA PRO A 133 14.76 8.73 11.94
C PRO A 133 15.22 7.29 11.75
N ALA A 134 16.30 6.87 12.42
CA ALA A 134 16.91 5.56 12.22
C ALA A 134 15.94 4.37 12.37
N THR A 135 14.93 4.52 13.24
CA THR A 135 13.87 3.52 13.45
C THR A 135 12.87 3.44 12.28
N ALA A 136 12.66 4.53 11.56
CA ALA A 136 11.72 4.62 10.44
C ALA A 136 12.42 4.44 9.08
N VAL A 137 13.74 4.69 8.98
CA VAL A 137 14.52 4.52 7.75
C VAL A 137 14.39 3.10 7.22
N HIS A 138 14.43 2.11 8.11
CA HIS A 138 14.38 0.70 7.72
C HIS A 138 12.96 0.19 7.45
N ASN A 139 11.94 1.01 7.66
CA ASN A 139 10.55 0.62 7.45
C ASN A 139 9.86 1.53 6.42
N ASP A 140 9.64 2.78 6.80
CA ASP A 140 8.82 3.74 6.08
C ASP A 140 9.61 4.45 4.95
N TYR A 141 10.94 4.56 5.11
CA TYR A 141 11.83 5.23 4.15
C TYR A 141 12.87 4.28 3.54
N ILE A 142 12.59 2.98 3.51
CA ILE A 142 13.54 1.99 3.01
C ILE A 142 13.83 2.20 1.52
N PHE A 143 12.83 2.68 0.76
CA PHE A 143 13.04 3.04 -0.64
C PHE A 143 14.00 4.22 -0.80
N SER A 144 13.94 5.20 0.10
CA SER A 144 14.88 6.33 0.13
C SER A 144 16.32 5.86 0.37
N ALA A 145 16.48 4.85 1.23
CA ALA A 145 17.78 4.21 1.46
C ALA A 145 18.31 3.47 0.25
N ILE A 146 17.46 2.73 -0.45
CA ILE A 146 17.84 2.05 -1.68
C ILE A 146 18.21 3.09 -2.76
N GLY A 147 17.43 4.16 -2.89
CA GLY A 147 17.71 5.24 -3.82
C GLY A 147 19.03 5.96 -3.55
N GLU A 148 19.37 6.24 -2.29
CA GLU A 148 20.64 6.90 -1.96
C GLU A 148 21.85 5.96 -2.14
N GLN A 149 21.74 4.71 -1.68
CA GLN A 149 22.87 3.78 -1.65
C GLN A 149 23.15 3.11 -3.00
N TRP A 150 22.09 2.76 -3.74
CA TRP A 150 22.16 2.01 -5.00
C TRP A 150 21.71 2.83 -6.22
N GLY A 151 21.29 4.07 -6.01
CA GLY A 151 20.96 5.01 -7.09
C GLY A 151 19.74 4.58 -7.89
N PHE A 152 19.67 5.14 -9.09
CA PHE A 152 18.63 4.81 -10.06
C PHE A 152 18.61 3.32 -10.42
N VAL A 153 19.78 2.68 -10.60
CA VAL A 153 19.85 1.27 -10.97
C VAL A 153 19.24 0.37 -9.89
N GLY A 154 19.54 0.62 -8.62
CA GLY A 154 18.95 -0.14 -7.51
C GLY A 154 17.44 0.07 -7.38
N GLY A 155 16.98 1.32 -7.51
CA GLY A 155 15.55 1.64 -7.52
C GLY A 155 14.80 0.97 -8.67
N ALA A 156 15.36 1.03 -9.89
CA ALA A 156 14.78 0.40 -11.08
C ALA A 156 14.74 -1.14 -10.97
N PHE A 157 15.81 -1.75 -10.44
CA PHE A 157 15.84 -3.19 -10.19
C PHE A 157 14.76 -3.61 -9.19
N LEU A 158 14.59 -2.85 -8.10
CA LEU A 158 13.56 -3.13 -7.10
C LEU A 158 12.13 -3.01 -7.68
N ILE A 159 11.85 -1.93 -8.42
CA ILE A 159 10.57 -1.73 -9.09
C ILE A 159 10.31 -2.86 -10.09
N GLY A 160 11.32 -3.23 -10.88
CA GLY A 160 11.24 -4.35 -11.81
C GLY A 160 10.93 -5.68 -11.12
N GLY A 161 11.56 -5.96 -9.98
CA GLY A 161 11.27 -7.14 -9.17
C GLY A 161 9.83 -7.17 -8.64
N PHE A 162 9.33 -6.05 -8.13
CA PHE A 162 7.94 -5.94 -7.71
C PHE A 162 6.95 -6.05 -8.89
N ALA A 163 7.26 -5.45 -10.04
CA ALA A 163 6.44 -5.57 -11.24
C ALA A 163 6.34 -7.03 -11.69
N LEU A 164 7.46 -7.76 -11.70
CA LEU A 164 7.49 -9.18 -12.03
C LEU A 164 6.67 -10.02 -11.04
N LEU A 165 6.79 -9.74 -9.74
CA LEU A 165 5.99 -10.39 -8.69
C LEU A 165 4.49 -10.18 -8.95
N LEU A 166 4.07 -8.92 -9.14
CA LEU A 166 2.66 -8.57 -9.35
C LEU A 166 2.11 -9.18 -10.64
N ILE A 167 2.85 -9.12 -11.74
CA ILE A 167 2.46 -9.75 -13.02
C ILE A 167 2.29 -11.26 -12.83
N THR A 168 3.18 -11.90 -12.07
CA THR A 168 3.10 -13.34 -11.77
C THR A 168 1.84 -13.66 -10.96
N CYS A 169 1.52 -12.86 -9.93
CA CYS A 169 0.30 -13.05 -9.15
C CYS A 169 -0.97 -12.83 -10.01
N LEU A 170 -0.97 -11.81 -10.87
CA LEU A 170 -2.08 -11.59 -11.82
C LEU A 170 -2.23 -12.75 -12.82
N PHE A 171 -1.13 -13.31 -13.29
CA PHE A 171 -1.12 -14.50 -14.13
C PHE A 171 -1.75 -15.70 -13.39
N VAL A 172 -1.37 -15.93 -12.14
CA VAL A 172 -1.99 -16.99 -11.30
C VAL A 172 -3.50 -16.74 -11.11
N ALA A 173 -3.92 -15.50 -10.89
CA ALA A 173 -5.34 -15.16 -10.76
C ALA A 173 -6.12 -15.46 -12.03
N PHE A 174 -5.55 -15.17 -13.20
CA PHE A 174 -6.19 -15.40 -14.50
C PHE A 174 -6.40 -16.89 -14.80
N PHE A 175 -5.48 -17.75 -14.35
CA PHE A 175 -5.54 -19.20 -14.53
C PHE A 175 -6.07 -19.95 -13.30
N ALA A 176 -6.70 -19.25 -12.35
CA ALA A 176 -7.30 -19.89 -11.20
C ALA A 176 -8.44 -20.84 -11.63
N GLY A 177 -8.52 -22.02 -11.00
CA GLY A 177 -9.53 -23.04 -11.33
C GLY A 177 -10.94 -22.67 -10.91
N ASP A 178 -11.08 -21.79 -9.91
CA ASP A 178 -12.35 -21.39 -9.33
C ASP A 178 -12.38 -19.88 -8.98
N GLN A 179 -13.59 -19.34 -8.83
CA GLN A 179 -13.79 -17.92 -8.56
C GLN A 179 -13.25 -17.49 -7.18
N LEU A 180 -13.26 -18.38 -6.18
CA LEU A 180 -12.74 -18.07 -4.85
C LEU A 180 -11.21 -17.96 -4.89
N GLY A 181 -10.54 -18.90 -5.57
CA GLY A 181 -9.11 -18.85 -5.84
C GLY A 181 -8.71 -17.57 -6.56
N MET A 182 -9.43 -17.18 -7.62
CA MET A 182 -9.20 -15.92 -8.33
C MET A 182 -9.32 -14.71 -7.39
N LEU A 183 -10.41 -14.59 -6.63
CA LEU A 183 -10.63 -13.46 -5.73
C LEU A 183 -9.60 -13.41 -4.59
N LEU A 184 -9.16 -14.57 -4.09
CA LEU A 184 -8.12 -14.66 -3.08
C LEU A 184 -6.78 -14.11 -3.61
N VAL A 185 -6.37 -14.55 -4.81
CA VAL A 185 -5.12 -14.08 -5.43
C VAL A 185 -5.20 -12.59 -5.73
N ILE A 186 -6.33 -12.09 -6.26
CA ILE A 186 -6.53 -10.67 -6.52
C ILE A 186 -6.47 -9.85 -5.23
N GLY A 187 -7.10 -10.31 -4.14
CA GLY A 187 -7.05 -9.62 -2.85
C GLY A 187 -5.62 -9.47 -2.33
N ILE A 188 -4.84 -10.54 -2.39
CA ILE A 188 -3.42 -10.54 -1.95
C ILE A 188 -2.58 -9.65 -2.88
N THR A 189 -2.80 -9.75 -4.20
CA THR A 189 -2.08 -8.94 -5.19
C THR A 189 -2.36 -7.45 -4.99
N ALA A 190 -3.63 -7.09 -4.78
CA ALA A 190 -4.05 -5.72 -4.51
C ALA A 190 -3.42 -5.21 -3.21
N LEU A 191 -3.41 -6.02 -2.16
CA LEU A 191 -2.78 -5.66 -0.88
C LEU A 191 -1.29 -5.38 -1.08
N VAL A 192 -0.55 -6.31 -1.69
CA VAL A 192 0.89 -6.14 -1.98
C VAL A 192 1.14 -4.89 -2.82
N PHE A 193 0.36 -4.70 -3.90
CA PHE A 193 0.47 -3.53 -4.77
C PHE A 193 0.24 -2.22 -4.01
N THR A 194 -0.80 -2.15 -3.18
CA THR A 194 -1.11 -0.93 -2.43
C THR A 194 -0.02 -0.61 -1.42
N HIS A 195 0.53 -1.59 -0.69
CA HIS A 195 1.66 -1.34 0.20
C HIS A 195 2.90 -0.83 -0.55
N ILE A 196 3.23 -1.41 -1.72
CA ILE A 196 4.34 -0.94 -2.57
C ILE A 196 4.09 0.49 -3.03
N PHE A 197 2.92 0.76 -3.61
CA PHE A 197 2.56 2.06 -4.14
C PHE A 197 2.54 3.14 -3.05
N GLN A 198 1.99 2.82 -1.87
CA GLN A 198 1.92 3.75 -0.74
C GLN A 198 3.31 4.07 -0.20
N ASN A 199 4.13 3.06 0.11
CA ASN A 199 5.47 3.23 0.67
C ASN A 199 6.39 3.98 -0.31
N MET A 200 6.42 3.56 -1.57
CA MET A 200 7.22 4.27 -2.57
C MET A 200 6.66 5.67 -2.82
N GLY A 201 5.35 5.82 -2.98
CA GLY A 201 4.71 7.11 -3.23
C GLY A 201 4.96 8.14 -2.14
N MET A 202 4.98 7.75 -0.86
CA MET A 202 5.29 8.69 0.23
C MET A 202 6.76 9.13 0.23
N THR A 203 7.70 8.27 -0.15
CA THR A 203 9.13 8.60 -0.15
C THR A 203 9.53 9.56 -1.28
N ILE A 204 8.78 9.56 -2.40
CA ILE A 204 8.94 10.50 -3.52
C ILE A 204 7.93 11.66 -3.50
N ALA A 205 7.26 11.91 -2.37
CA ALA A 205 6.29 13.00 -2.19
C ALA A 205 5.10 12.97 -3.17
N MET A 206 4.70 11.79 -3.66
CA MET A 206 3.45 11.61 -4.41
C MET A 206 2.24 11.39 -3.50
N LEU A 207 2.47 10.89 -2.27
CA LEU A 207 1.44 10.59 -1.28
C LEU A 207 1.84 11.13 0.09
N PRO A 208 0.87 11.40 0.99
CA PRO A 208 1.18 11.78 2.37
C PRO A 208 1.83 10.61 3.13
N ILE A 209 2.70 10.94 4.09
CA ILE A 209 3.35 9.95 4.96
C ILE A 209 2.30 9.20 5.78
N THR A 210 2.14 7.91 5.54
CA THR A 210 1.24 7.05 6.33
C THR A 210 1.98 6.09 7.26
N GLY A 211 3.26 5.82 7.00
CA GLY A 211 4.08 4.93 7.84
C GLY A 211 3.82 3.45 7.58
N VAL A 212 3.72 3.08 6.30
CA VAL A 212 3.33 1.75 5.85
C VAL A 212 4.58 0.99 5.37
N PRO A 213 4.82 -0.26 5.81
CA PRO A 213 5.99 -1.03 5.41
C PRO A 213 5.98 -1.43 3.92
N LEU A 214 7.16 -1.50 3.31
CA LEU A 214 7.39 -2.04 1.98
C LEU A 214 7.44 -3.58 2.03
N PRO A 215 6.60 -4.31 1.25
CA PRO A 215 6.57 -5.77 1.29
C PRO A 215 7.94 -6.39 1.02
N LEU A 216 8.32 -7.40 1.80
CA LEU A 216 9.55 -8.21 1.67
C LEU A 216 10.89 -7.48 1.90
N ILE A 217 10.88 -6.16 1.99
CA ILE A 217 12.09 -5.33 2.06
C ILE A 217 12.21 -4.63 3.41
N SER A 218 11.11 -4.07 3.92
CA SER A 218 11.11 -3.34 5.19
C SER A 218 11.37 -4.25 6.38
N TYR A 219 11.99 -3.68 7.42
CA TYR A 219 12.32 -4.36 8.68
C TYR A 219 11.08 -4.49 9.58
N SER A 220 10.10 -5.27 9.14
CA SER A 220 8.88 -5.59 9.91
C SER A 220 8.61 -7.09 9.86
N GLY A 221 9.08 -7.81 10.89
CA GLY A 221 9.05 -9.27 10.94
C GLY A 221 7.65 -9.85 10.77
N SER A 222 6.67 -9.34 11.52
CA SER A 222 5.28 -9.80 11.42
C SER A 222 4.69 -9.53 10.03
N PHE A 223 4.97 -8.37 9.44
CA PHE A 223 4.47 -8.03 8.10
C PHE A 223 5.07 -8.93 7.02
N VAL A 224 6.38 -9.19 7.06
CA VAL A 224 7.04 -10.12 6.14
C VAL A 224 6.42 -11.51 6.23
N LEU A 225 6.17 -12.03 7.44
CA LEU A 225 5.50 -13.31 7.63
C LEU A 225 4.09 -13.33 7.02
N MET A 226 3.31 -12.25 7.18
CA MET A 226 1.97 -12.15 6.59
C MET A 226 2.00 -12.10 5.05
N ILE A 227 2.94 -11.37 4.46
CA ILE A 227 3.12 -11.34 3.00
C ILE A 227 3.57 -12.71 2.48
N MET A 228 4.52 -13.37 3.16
CA MET A 228 4.97 -14.72 2.80
C MET A 228 3.83 -15.73 2.89
N PHE A 229 3.00 -15.65 3.93
CA PHE A 229 1.81 -16.48 4.06
C PHE A 229 0.82 -16.23 2.91
N GLY A 230 0.56 -14.97 2.57
CA GLY A 230 -0.27 -14.60 1.42
C GLY A 230 0.27 -15.16 0.11
N LEU A 231 1.56 -14.99 -0.17
CA LEU A 231 2.20 -15.57 -1.36
C LEU A 231 2.18 -17.10 -1.35
N GLY A 232 2.22 -17.73 -0.18
CA GLY A 232 1.98 -19.18 0.00
C GLY A 232 0.58 -19.58 -0.44
N LEU A 233 -0.45 -18.80 -0.09
CA LEU A 233 -1.82 -19.04 -0.56
C LEU A 233 -1.95 -18.86 -2.08
N VAL A 234 -1.27 -17.87 -2.67
CA VAL A 234 -1.22 -17.70 -4.13
C VAL A 234 -0.63 -18.94 -4.81
N ASN A 235 0.47 -19.48 -4.26
CA ASN A 235 1.05 -20.73 -4.76
C ASN A 235 0.11 -21.92 -4.58
N SER A 236 -0.61 -22.01 -3.46
CA SER A 236 -1.60 -23.06 -3.23
C SER A 236 -2.71 -23.05 -4.30
N VAL A 237 -3.23 -21.87 -4.65
CA VAL A 237 -4.22 -21.71 -5.72
C VAL A 237 -3.65 -22.18 -7.07
N TRP A 238 -2.40 -21.83 -7.38
CA TRP A 238 -1.76 -22.28 -8.62
C TRP A 238 -1.64 -23.80 -8.70
N ILE A 239 -1.21 -24.46 -7.62
CA ILE A 239 -1.02 -25.92 -7.59
C ILE A 239 -2.35 -26.67 -7.73
N HIS A 240 -3.40 -26.21 -7.05
CA HIS A 240 -4.68 -26.92 -7.00
C HIS A 240 -5.67 -26.51 -8.10
N ARG A 241 -5.30 -25.64 -9.03
CA ARG A 241 -6.19 -25.09 -10.08
C ARG A 241 -6.87 -26.13 -10.99
N HIS A 242 -6.33 -27.34 -11.06
CA HIS A 242 -6.84 -28.41 -11.92
C HIS A 242 -7.63 -29.48 -11.15
N VAL A 243 -7.73 -29.35 -9.82
CA VAL A 243 -8.53 -30.29 -9.01
C VAL A 243 -9.99 -29.84 -9.10
N PRO A 244 -10.90 -30.66 -9.66
CA PRO A 244 -12.31 -30.32 -9.67
C PRO A 244 -12.83 -30.24 -8.22
N ALA A 245 -13.55 -29.15 -7.92
CA ALA A 245 -14.17 -28.88 -6.62
C ALA A 245 -15.36 -29.79 -6.33
#